data_AF-A0A150HR35-F1
#
_entry.id   AF-A0A150HR35-F1
#
_cell.length_a   1.000
_cell.length_b   1.000
_cell.length_c   1.000
_cell.angle_alpha   90.00
_cell.angle_beta   90.00
_cell.angle_gamma   90.00
#
_symmetry.space_group_name_H-M   'P 1'
#
loop_
_entity.id
_entity.type
_entity.pdbx_description
1 polymer ?
#
loop_
_entity_poly.entity_id
_entity_poly.type
_entity_poly.pdbx_seq_one_letter_code
_entity_poly.pdbx_strand_id
1 'polypeptide(L)'
;MNTQDEVLKRQLGVISNSFMSFGTFSTSIQGIYSWGVLRSAQFAGMVMDIDRIGAIIVDKDNKQSNLLAFTQQQGPRQSLNENLVSEQFFNDPNSVQKNVEGVSATKILKLTNDQGQKIYQIDQLNFNTILPQLNHESQVITDIRNAVAAGKVVTTSEKSINFNGWKGSGYIITDPNSGSGAYMISGGFNGGAISMPPAYSIFFAIAAIAFVVGLFVAGTVLAIALLLLAIVMLGCGLANYTEDGIYGDWAALGVGIVISLLGSIATSGASIATVIGIIISGAFVGTRFSTRCVEA
;
A
#
# COMPACT_ATOMS: atom_id res chain seq x y z
N MET A 1 17.65 15.24 14.63
CA MET A 1 17.86 13.92 13.98
C MET A 1 19.34 13.60 13.75
N ASN A 2 20.14 14.41 13.04
CA ASN A 2 21.48 14.00 12.63
C ASN A 2 22.49 13.76 13.79
N THR A 3 22.40 14.50 14.89
CA THR A 3 23.36 14.39 16.01
C THR A 3 23.33 13.04 16.72
N GLN A 4 22.16 12.42 16.87
CA GLN A 4 22.02 11.13 17.53
C GLN A 4 22.53 9.99 16.64
N ASP A 5 22.32 10.09 15.32
CA ASP A 5 22.90 9.16 14.34
C ASP A 5 24.43 9.27 14.35
N GLU A 6 24.98 10.49 14.39
CA GLU A 6 26.43 10.73 14.44
C GLU A 6 27.09 10.16 15.71
N VAL A 7 26.46 10.27 16.87
CA VAL A 7 26.95 9.64 18.11
C VAL A 7 26.95 8.12 17.98
N LEU A 8 25.85 7.55 17.47
CA LEU A 8 25.71 6.10 17.34
C LEU A 8 26.70 5.51 16.31
N LYS A 9 26.92 6.21 15.18
CA LYS A 9 27.95 5.87 14.18
C LYS A 9 29.32 5.74 14.83
N ARG A 10 29.71 6.70 15.68
CA ARG A 10 31.01 6.69 16.38
C ARG A 10 31.12 5.56 17.40
N GLN A 11 30.05 5.30 18.15
CA GLN A 11 30.03 4.23 19.16
C GLN A 11 30.14 2.84 18.53
N LEU A 12 29.45 2.60 17.42
CA LEU A 12 29.43 1.30 16.75
C LEU A 12 30.53 1.13 15.70
N GLY A 13 31.34 2.17 15.42
CA GLY A 13 32.38 2.10 14.39
C GLY A 13 31.81 2.07 12.96
N VAL A 14 30.60 2.58 12.76
CA VAL A 14 29.86 2.54 11.49
C VAL A 14 29.99 3.87 10.76
N ILE A 15 30.12 3.81 9.43
CA ILE A 15 30.04 4.95 8.52
C ILE A 15 28.67 4.87 7.83
N SER A 16 27.92 5.97 7.85
CA SER A 16 26.61 6.04 7.21
C SER A 16 26.46 7.33 6.43
N ASN A 17 26.11 7.19 5.16
CA ASN A 17 25.85 8.26 4.21
C ASN A 17 24.38 8.21 3.80
N SER A 18 23.62 9.23 4.17
CA SER A 18 22.20 9.31 3.86
C SER A 18 21.96 9.62 2.39
N PHE A 19 20.94 9.00 1.82
CA PHE A 19 20.36 9.38 0.55
C PHE A 19 19.31 10.48 0.73
N MET A 20 18.79 10.96 -0.40
CA MET A 20 17.56 11.75 -0.39
C MET A 20 16.44 10.94 0.26
N SER A 21 15.85 11.53 1.30
CA SER A 21 14.69 10.99 2.00
C SER A 21 13.49 11.85 1.65
N PHE A 22 12.31 11.25 1.57
CA PHE A 22 11.08 11.98 1.30
C PHE A 22 9.96 11.40 2.15
N GLY A 23 8.96 12.25 2.36
CA GLY A 23 7.77 11.96 3.13
C GLY A 23 6.74 13.05 2.90
N THR A 24 5.52 12.78 3.33
CA THR A 24 4.39 13.67 3.19
C THR A 24 3.95 14.15 4.56
N PHE A 25 3.66 15.46 4.66
CA PHE A 25 2.98 16.03 5.80
C PHE A 25 1.69 16.69 5.33
N SER A 26 0.55 16.22 5.83
CA SER A 26 -0.77 16.58 5.30
C SER A 26 -1.79 16.84 6.41
N THR A 27 -2.80 17.66 6.08
CA THR A 27 -3.99 17.86 6.92
C THR A 27 -5.00 16.75 6.63
N SER A 28 -5.41 16.02 7.65
CA SER A 28 -6.50 15.04 7.56
C SER A 28 -7.85 15.71 7.83
N ILE A 29 -8.83 15.39 6.99
CA ILE A 29 -10.18 15.96 7.03
C ILE A 29 -11.19 14.83 7.03
N GLN A 30 -12.13 14.86 7.96
CA GLN A 30 -13.23 13.90 8.04
C GLN A 30 -14.52 14.52 7.49
N GLY A 31 -15.08 13.88 6.46
CA GLY A 31 -16.36 14.28 5.89
C GLY A 31 -17.53 13.73 6.69
N ILE A 32 -18.50 14.58 7.02
CA ILE A 32 -19.79 14.19 7.58
C ILE A 32 -20.78 14.08 6.44
N TYR A 33 -21.28 12.86 6.23
CA TYR A 33 -22.19 12.54 5.16
C TYR A 33 -23.62 12.40 5.69
N SER A 34 -24.58 12.90 4.92
CA SER A 34 -26.00 12.64 5.15
C SER A 34 -26.64 12.26 3.83
N TRP A 35 -27.25 11.07 3.79
CA TRP A 35 -27.81 10.46 2.57
C TRP A 35 -26.79 10.29 1.44
N GLY A 36 -25.55 9.92 1.79
CA GLY A 36 -24.46 9.75 0.81
C GLY A 36 -23.88 11.05 0.26
N VAL A 37 -24.39 12.21 0.68
CA VAL A 37 -23.88 13.54 0.27
C VAL A 37 -23.03 14.13 1.38
N LEU A 38 -21.83 14.60 1.06
CA LEU A 38 -20.96 15.33 1.98
C LEU A 38 -21.65 16.63 2.40
N ARG A 39 -21.94 16.78 3.70
CA ARG A 39 -22.61 17.97 4.26
C ARG A 39 -21.63 18.94 4.88
N SER A 40 -20.59 18.44 5.52
CA SER A 40 -19.55 19.26 6.13
C SER A 40 -18.25 18.47 6.23
N ALA A 41 -17.15 19.20 6.33
CA ALA A 41 -15.82 18.66 6.51
C ALA A 41 -15.28 19.19 7.84
N GLN A 42 -14.77 18.30 8.68
CA GLN A 42 -14.17 18.64 9.96
C GLN A 42 -12.68 18.33 9.93
N PHE A 43 -11.89 19.20 10.56
CA PHE A 43 -10.47 18.94 10.76
C PHE A 43 -10.31 17.69 11.63
N ALA A 44 -9.67 16.65 11.10
CA ALA A 44 -9.47 15.38 11.79
C ALA A 44 -8.07 15.27 12.42
N GLY A 45 -7.10 16.05 11.92
CA GLY A 45 -5.75 16.10 12.48
C GLY A 45 -4.69 16.36 11.42
N MET A 46 -3.44 16.07 11.78
CA MET A 46 -2.30 16.09 10.86
C MET A 46 -1.72 14.69 10.76
N VAL A 47 -1.22 14.35 9.57
CA VAL A 47 -0.56 13.08 9.32
C VAL A 47 0.82 13.38 8.74
N MET A 48 1.84 12.81 9.38
CA MET A 48 3.20 12.74 8.86
C MET A 48 3.45 11.29 8.46
N ASP A 49 3.89 11.08 7.23
CA ASP A 49 4.32 9.78 6.74
C ASP A 49 5.68 9.94 6.08
N ILE A 50 6.69 9.22 6.56
CA ILE A 50 8.01 9.20 5.94
C ILE A 50 8.12 7.94 5.10
N ASP A 51 7.77 8.08 3.82
CA ASP A 51 7.80 6.99 2.85
C ASP A 51 9.17 6.30 2.77
N ARG A 52 10.26 7.09 2.84
CA ARG A 52 11.60 6.52 2.71
C ARG A 52 12.68 7.35 3.40
N ILE A 53 13.39 6.70 4.31
CA ILE A 53 14.72 7.11 4.78
C ILE A 53 15.74 6.12 4.24
N GLY A 54 16.54 6.57 3.26
CA GLY A 54 17.59 5.75 2.65
C GLY A 54 18.96 6.14 3.16
N ALA A 55 19.85 5.16 3.35
CA ALA A 55 21.27 5.40 3.58
C ALA A 55 22.12 4.22 3.10
N ILE A 56 23.38 4.49 2.76
CA ILE A 56 24.44 3.48 2.70
C ILE A 56 25.09 3.43 4.07
N ILE A 57 25.16 2.23 4.65
CA ILE A 57 25.71 2.02 5.98
C ILE A 57 26.73 0.90 5.89
N VAL A 58 27.96 1.17 6.33
CA VAL A 58 29.08 0.23 6.30
C VAL A 58 29.82 0.27 7.62
N ASP A 59 30.18 -0.89 8.16
CA ASP A 59 31.03 -0.99 9.35
C ASP A 59 32.51 -0.90 8.95
N LYS A 60 33.33 -0.18 9.74
CA LYS A 60 34.76 0.00 9.45
C LYS A 60 35.56 -1.30 9.48
N ASP A 61 35.14 -2.25 10.31
CA ASP A 61 35.79 -3.54 10.48
C ASP A 61 35.02 -4.67 9.75
N ASN A 62 34.04 -4.31 8.91
CA ASN A 62 33.15 -5.25 8.22
C ASN A 62 32.37 -6.19 9.17
N LYS A 63 32.01 -5.71 10.37
CA LYS A 63 31.21 -6.47 11.34
C LYS A 63 29.71 -6.29 11.09
N GLN A 64 29.05 -7.34 10.61
CA GLN A 64 27.60 -7.32 10.33
C GLN A 64 26.76 -7.05 11.60
N SER A 65 27.21 -7.48 12.78
CA SER A 65 26.50 -7.23 14.04
C SER A 65 26.36 -5.74 14.37
N ASN A 66 27.39 -4.94 14.07
CA ASN A 66 27.39 -3.50 14.32
C ASN A 66 26.44 -2.78 13.36
N LEU A 67 26.43 -3.20 12.09
CA LEU A 67 25.49 -2.74 11.09
C LEU A 67 24.04 -3.03 11.51
N LEU A 68 23.78 -4.27 11.94
CA LEU A 68 22.46 -4.70 12.40
C LEU A 68 22.01 -3.87 13.62
N ALA A 69 22.88 -3.72 14.61
CA ALA A 69 22.59 -2.92 15.81
C ALA A 69 22.33 -1.44 15.48
N PHE A 70 23.09 -0.87 14.55
CA PHE A 70 22.90 0.51 14.11
C PHE A 70 21.51 0.70 13.49
N THR A 71 21.15 -0.15 12.52
CA THR A 71 19.87 -0.05 11.80
C THR A 71 18.68 -0.29 12.73
N GLN A 72 18.77 -1.29 13.62
CA GLN A 72 17.71 -1.59 14.60
C GLN A 72 17.48 -0.49 15.62
N GLN A 73 18.50 0.30 15.97
CA GLN A 73 18.35 1.45 16.87
C GLN A 73 17.87 2.72 16.15
N GLN A 74 18.16 2.85 14.86
CA GLN A 74 17.76 4.01 14.08
C GLN A 74 16.24 4.03 13.85
N GLY A 75 15.67 2.90 13.41
CA GLY A 75 14.26 2.82 13.01
C GLY A 75 13.25 3.30 14.06
N PRO A 76 13.27 2.79 15.32
CA PRO A 76 12.30 3.18 16.33
C PRO A 76 12.37 4.67 16.67
N ARG A 77 13.57 5.25 16.59
CA ARG A 77 13.83 6.67 16.81
C ARG A 77 13.27 7.53 15.69
N GLN A 78 13.42 7.11 14.43
CA GLN A 78 12.81 7.84 13.31
C GLN A 78 11.28 7.79 13.38
N SER A 79 10.69 6.63 13.65
CA SER A 79 9.24 6.52 13.85
C SER A 79 8.74 7.37 15.01
N LEU A 80 9.50 7.47 16.12
CA LEU A 80 9.15 8.37 17.22
C LEU A 80 9.28 9.85 16.83
N ASN A 81 10.25 10.21 15.98
CA ASN A 81 10.40 11.59 15.53
C ASN A 81 9.21 12.06 14.68
N GLU A 82 8.53 11.17 13.95
CA GLU A 82 7.37 11.52 13.12
C GLU A 82 6.21 12.11 13.95
N ASN A 83 5.93 11.54 15.12
CA ASN A 83 4.95 12.11 16.03
C ASN A 83 5.54 13.26 16.87
N LEU A 84 6.78 13.15 17.34
CA LEU A 84 7.37 14.19 18.22
C LEU A 84 7.51 15.54 17.54
N VAL A 85 7.90 15.60 16.27
CA VAL A 85 8.03 16.87 15.54
C VAL A 85 6.67 17.56 15.43
N SER A 86 5.63 16.79 15.13
CA SER A 86 4.25 17.29 15.07
C SER A 86 3.79 17.80 16.44
N GLU A 87 4.01 17.01 17.49
CA GLU A 87 3.68 17.41 18.86
C GLU A 87 4.39 18.69 19.29
N GLN A 88 5.69 18.83 19.00
CA GLN A 88 6.45 20.04 19.31
C GLN A 88 5.93 21.25 18.56
N PHE A 89 5.61 21.09 17.27
CA PHE A 89 5.06 22.16 16.45
C PHE A 89 3.70 22.65 16.97
N PHE A 90 2.81 21.74 17.34
CA PHE A 90 1.47 22.09 17.80
C PHE A 90 1.37 22.45 19.28
N ASN A 91 2.36 22.10 20.11
CA ASN A 91 2.41 22.46 21.52
C ASN A 91 3.28 23.69 21.81
N ASP A 92 3.51 24.56 20.81
CA ASP A 92 4.23 25.81 21.03
C ASP A 92 3.53 26.64 22.13
N PRO A 93 4.27 27.28 23.06
CA PRO A 93 3.68 28.10 24.12
C PRO A 93 2.70 29.18 23.63
N ASN A 94 2.87 29.66 22.39
CA ASN A 94 2.05 30.69 21.75
C ASN A 94 0.91 30.13 20.88
N SER A 95 0.78 28.81 20.80
CA SER A 95 -0.28 28.17 20.01
C SER A 95 -1.62 28.09 20.78
N VAL A 96 -2.71 28.07 20.02
CA VAL A 96 -4.08 27.99 20.56
C VAL A 96 -4.41 26.57 21.04
N GLN A 97 -3.89 25.56 20.36
CA GLN A 97 -4.03 24.16 20.75
C GLN A 97 -2.92 23.79 21.72
N LYS A 98 -3.25 23.11 22.81
CA LYS A 98 -2.28 22.65 23.82
C LYS A 98 -2.53 21.19 24.12
N ASN A 99 -1.47 20.46 24.47
CA ASN A 99 -1.48 19.03 24.75
C ASN A 99 -1.89 18.17 23.54
N VAL A 100 -1.46 18.57 22.34
CA VAL A 100 -1.60 17.75 21.13
C VAL A 100 -0.67 16.56 21.24
N GLU A 101 -1.21 15.36 21.08
CA GLU A 101 -0.46 14.12 21.07
C GLU A 101 -0.57 13.46 19.70
N GLY A 102 0.59 13.16 19.09
CA GLY A 102 0.68 12.39 17.88
C GLY A 102 0.74 10.90 18.17
N VAL A 103 0.56 10.11 17.13
CA VAL A 103 0.66 8.64 17.15
C VAL A 103 1.75 8.19 16.19
N SER A 104 2.56 7.23 16.62
CA SER A 104 3.56 6.54 15.79
C SER A 104 3.64 5.08 16.21
N ALA A 105 4.18 4.20 15.37
CA ALA A 105 4.28 2.78 15.70
C ALA A 105 5.01 2.57 17.04
N THR A 106 6.14 3.23 17.25
CA THR A 106 6.92 3.15 18.49
C THR A 106 6.13 3.66 19.70
N LYS A 107 5.44 4.81 19.58
CA LYS A 107 4.65 5.38 20.68
C LYS A 107 3.46 4.48 21.02
N ILE A 108 2.75 3.95 20.03
CA ILE A 108 1.62 3.05 20.25
C ILE A 108 2.07 1.76 20.94
N LEU A 109 3.18 1.16 20.50
CA LEU A 109 3.73 -0.02 21.17
C LEU A 109 4.13 0.27 22.62
N LYS A 110 4.75 1.43 22.88
CA LYS A 110 5.07 1.84 24.25
C LYS A 110 3.81 2.01 25.11
N LEU A 111 2.80 2.71 24.59
CA LEU A 111 1.53 2.92 25.29
C LEU A 111 0.80 1.61 25.57
N THR A 112 0.74 0.69 24.59
CA THR A 112 0.13 -0.63 24.78
C THR A 112 0.84 -1.42 25.90
N ASN A 113 2.18 -1.41 25.91
CA ASN A 113 2.97 -2.06 26.94
C ASN A 113 2.73 -1.44 28.32
N ASP A 114 2.62 -0.11 28.40
CA ASP A 114 2.32 0.62 29.64
C ASP A 114 0.90 0.34 30.15
N GLN A 115 -0.05 0.04 29.25
CA GLN A 115 -1.40 -0.41 29.58
C GLN A 115 -1.47 -1.90 29.98
N GLY A 116 -0.32 -2.58 30.11
CA GLY A 116 -0.24 -3.98 30.52
C GLY A 116 -0.59 -4.99 29.42
N GLN A 117 -0.67 -4.53 28.16
CA GLN A 117 -0.95 -5.39 27.03
C GLN A 117 0.32 -6.10 26.57
N LYS A 118 0.20 -7.38 26.18
CA LYS A 118 1.33 -8.15 25.68
C LYS A 118 1.80 -7.60 24.33
N ILE A 119 3.12 -7.47 24.19
CA ILE A 119 3.81 -7.24 22.92
C ILE A 119 4.34 -8.58 22.42
N TYR A 120 3.97 -8.95 21.21
CA TYR A 120 4.43 -10.15 20.54
C TYR A 120 5.52 -9.80 19.53
N GLN A 121 6.50 -10.69 19.43
CA GLN A 121 7.44 -10.75 18.32
C GLN A 121 7.13 -12.03 17.53
N ILE A 122 6.72 -11.84 16.29
CA ILE A 122 6.08 -12.86 15.46
C ILE A 122 7.01 -13.21 14.30
N ASP A 123 7.32 -14.49 14.17
CA ASP A 123 8.12 -15.04 13.09
C ASP A 123 7.42 -16.30 12.53
N GLN A 124 8.05 -16.96 11.56
CA GLN A 124 7.47 -18.17 10.94
C GLN A 124 7.28 -19.33 11.93
N LEU A 125 8.06 -19.39 13.01
CA LEU A 125 8.04 -20.49 13.97
C LEU A 125 6.84 -20.38 14.91
N ASN A 126 6.47 -19.16 15.29
CA ASN A 126 5.42 -18.91 16.29
C ASN A 126 4.12 -18.35 15.71
N PHE A 127 4.09 -17.99 14.42
CA PHE A 127 2.95 -17.35 13.75
C PHE A 127 1.62 -18.05 13.98
N ASN A 128 1.54 -19.36 13.75
CA ASN A 128 0.29 -20.11 13.87
C ASN A 128 -0.25 -20.14 15.31
N THR A 129 0.63 -19.99 16.30
CA THR A 129 0.27 -19.98 17.72
C THR A 129 -0.15 -18.59 18.18
N ILE A 130 0.49 -17.53 17.68
CA ILE A 130 0.24 -16.16 18.10
C ILE A 130 -0.93 -15.53 17.33
N LEU A 131 -1.06 -15.80 16.02
CA LEU A 131 -2.08 -15.16 15.16
C LEU A 131 -3.51 -15.22 15.74
N PRO A 132 -4.00 -16.34 16.31
CA PRO A 132 -5.35 -16.40 16.87
C PRO A 132 -5.54 -15.54 18.14
N GLN A 133 -4.45 -15.13 18.79
CA GLN A 133 -4.47 -14.28 19.98
C GLN A 133 -4.52 -12.79 19.63
N LEU A 134 -4.33 -12.43 18.36
CA LEU A 134 -4.28 -11.05 17.91
C LEU A 134 -5.68 -10.53 17.56
N ASN A 135 -5.99 -9.32 18.03
CA ASN A 135 -7.25 -8.63 17.75
C ASN A 135 -6.98 -7.23 17.15
N HIS A 136 -6.64 -7.22 15.86
CA HIS A 136 -6.41 -6.01 15.07
C HIS A 136 -7.35 -5.94 13.86
N GLU A 137 -7.32 -4.80 13.17
CA GLU A 137 -7.99 -4.63 11.89
C GLU A 137 -7.49 -5.63 10.83
N SER A 138 -8.37 -6.01 9.90
CA SER A 138 -8.07 -7.02 8.87
C SER A 138 -6.85 -6.68 8.01
N GLN A 139 -6.63 -5.40 7.74
CA GLN A 139 -5.46 -4.92 7.00
C GLN A 139 -4.16 -5.26 7.76
N VAL A 140 -4.09 -4.95 9.05
CA VAL A 140 -2.92 -5.23 9.90
C VAL A 140 -2.65 -6.73 9.95
N ILE A 141 -3.69 -7.55 10.11
CA ILE A 141 -3.55 -9.02 10.11
C ILE A 141 -3.01 -9.53 8.77
N THR A 142 -3.41 -8.91 7.65
CA THR A 142 -2.92 -9.24 6.32
C THR A 142 -1.44 -8.86 6.16
N ASP A 143 -1.05 -7.67 6.62
CA ASP A 143 0.33 -7.20 6.60
C ASP A 143 1.25 -8.11 7.42
N ILE A 144 0.81 -8.51 8.63
CA ILE A 144 1.54 -9.47 9.46
C ILE A 144 1.74 -10.80 8.72
N ARG A 145 0.67 -11.36 8.13
CA ARG A 145 0.73 -12.63 7.39
C ARG A 145 1.73 -12.55 6.22
N ASN A 146 1.66 -11.49 5.43
CA ASN A 146 2.52 -11.29 4.27
C ASN A 146 3.99 -11.11 4.69
N ALA A 147 4.25 -10.31 5.72
CA ALA A 147 5.58 -10.08 6.25
C ALA A 147 6.22 -11.37 6.77
N VAL A 148 5.49 -12.15 7.57
CA VAL A 148 5.97 -13.42 8.11
C VAL A 148 6.20 -14.44 6.98
N ALA A 149 5.30 -14.51 5.99
CA ALA A 149 5.49 -15.35 4.81
C ALA A 149 6.75 -14.98 4.02
N ALA A 150 7.12 -13.70 4.00
CA ALA A 150 8.36 -13.19 3.40
C ALA A 150 9.61 -13.36 4.30
N GLY A 151 9.51 -14.09 5.42
CA GLY A 151 10.63 -14.35 6.34
C GLY A 151 11.02 -13.16 7.20
N LYS A 152 10.13 -12.17 7.34
CA LYS A 152 10.34 -11.01 8.23
C LYS A 152 9.80 -11.31 9.62
N VAL A 153 10.24 -10.51 10.59
CA VAL A 153 9.79 -10.57 11.98
C VAL A 153 8.87 -9.38 12.25
N VAL A 154 7.72 -9.62 12.87
CA VAL A 154 6.74 -8.57 13.15
C VAL A 154 6.59 -8.36 14.66
N THR A 155 6.75 -7.12 15.11
CA THR A 155 6.50 -6.73 16.50
C THR A 155 5.18 -5.98 16.58
N THR A 156 4.21 -6.49 17.33
CA THR A 156 2.90 -5.84 17.53
C THR A 156 2.30 -6.16 18.90
N SER A 157 1.29 -5.43 19.33
CA SER A 157 0.59 -5.67 20.59
C SER A 157 -0.51 -6.73 20.41
N GLU A 158 -1.13 -7.24 21.48
CA GLU A 158 -2.21 -8.25 21.38
C GLU A 158 -3.48 -7.79 20.63
N LYS A 159 -3.77 -6.49 20.59
CA LYS A 159 -5.01 -5.88 20.15
C LYS A 159 -4.85 -4.38 19.87
N SER A 160 -5.76 -3.80 19.11
CA SER A 160 -5.80 -2.33 18.91
C SER A 160 -6.01 -1.58 20.22
N ILE A 161 -5.46 -0.38 20.34
CA ILE A 161 -5.72 0.54 21.45
C ILE A 161 -6.62 1.70 21.04
N ASN A 162 -7.24 2.31 22.04
CA ASN A 162 -7.90 3.60 21.93
C ASN A 162 -7.05 4.63 22.70
N PHE A 163 -6.61 5.67 22.00
CA PHE A 163 -5.76 6.70 22.54
C PHE A 163 -6.21 8.06 22.01
N ASN A 164 -6.65 8.95 22.90
CA ASN A 164 -7.14 10.30 22.57
C ASN A 164 -8.15 10.33 21.40
N GLY A 165 -9.05 9.34 21.34
CA GLY A 165 -10.07 9.22 20.31
C GLY A 165 -9.61 8.53 19.02
N TRP A 166 -8.31 8.31 18.86
CA TRP A 166 -7.77 7.45 17.80
C TRP A 166 -7.84 5.99 18.23
N LYS A 167 -8.43 5.14 17.39
CA LYS A 167 -8.44 3.68 17.58
C LYS A 167 -7.58 3.05 16.49
N GLY A 168 -6.59 2.26 16.89
CA GLY A 168 -5.73 1.58 15.94
C GLY A 168 -4.62 0.76 16.57
N SER A 169 -3.69 0.33 15.74
CA SER A 169 -2.58 -0.56 16.12
C SER A 169 -1.26 -0.02 15.61
N GLY A 170 -0.21 -0.15 16.41
CA GLY A 170 1.17 0.07 15.97
C GLY A 170 1.84 -1.29 15.75
N TYR A 171 2.60 -1.41 14.67
CA TYR A 171 3.35 -2.63 14.38
C TYR A 171 4.63 -2.32 13.61
N ILE A 172 5.64 -3.15 13.79
CA ILE A 172 6.96 -2.99 13.18
C ILE A 172 7.26 -4.27 12.41
N ILE A 173 7.59 -4.16 11.13
CA ILE A 173 8.05 -5.29 10.32
C ILE A 173 9.55 -5.12 10.12
N THR A 174 10.36 -6.07 10.61
CA THR A 174 11.82 -6.01 10.54
C THR A 174 12.37 -7.17 9.72
N ASP A 175 13.34 -6.88 8.85
CA ASP A 175 14.19 -7.88 8.22
C ASP A 175 15.28 -8.33 9.21
N PRO A 176 15.29 -9.59 9.66
CA PRO A 176 16.29 -10.06 10.62
C PRO A 176 17.73 -10.03 10.08
N ASN A 177 17.93 -10.02 8.76
CA ASN A 177 19.26 -10.08 8.16
C ASN A 177 19.93 -8.71 8.03
N SER A 178 19.13 -7.68 7.69
CA SER A 178 19.62 -6.31 7.47
C SER A 178 19.32 -5.36 8.63
N GLY A 179 18.33 -5.69 9.46
CA GLY A 179 17.81 -4.81 10.51
C GLY A 179 16.88 -3.72 10.01
N SER A 180 16.65 -3.63 8.69
CA SER A 180 15.72 -2.66 8.12
C SER A 180 14.31 -2.92 8.61
N GLY A 181 13.60 -1.86 8.99
CA GLY A 181 12.26 -1.97 9.53
C GLY A 181 11.27 -1.00 8.89
N ALA A 182 10.04 -1.47 8.66
CA ALA A 182 8.88 -0.63 8.40
C ALA A 182 8.12 -0.42 9.71
N TYR A 183 7.79 0.83 10.03
CA TYR A 183 7.16 1.24 11.29
C TYR A 183 5.78 1.78 10.97
N MET A 184 4.74 0.99 11.24
CA MET A 184 3.42 1.22 10.66
C MET A 184 2.37 1.44 11.75
N ILE A 185 1.39 2.29 11.44
CA ILE A 185 0.15 2.42 12.20
C ILE A 185 -1.03 1.95 11.34
N SER A 186 -2.09 1.42 11.96
CA SER A 186 -3.32 1.09 11.25
C SER A 186 -4.02 2.35 10.73
N GLY A 187 -4.81 2.21 9.66
CA GLY A 187 -5.44 3.35 8.96
C GLY A 187 -5.00 3.53 7.51
N GLY A 188 -4.11 2.69 7.00
CA GLY A 188 -3.91 2.54 5.55
C GLY A 188 -3.22 3.72 4.85
N PHE A 189 -2.53 4.59 5.57
CA PHE A 189 -1.72 5.65 4.94
C PHE A 189 -0.46 5.12 4.23
N ASN A 190 -0.19 3.82 4.29
CA ASN A 190 0.89 3.19 3.54
C ASN A 190 0.52 3.09 2.05
N GLY A 191 1.19 3.87 1.21
CA GLY A 191 0.93 3.97 -0.22
C GLY A 191 0.89 2.63 -0.97
N GLY A 192 -0.08 2.51 -1.87
CA GLY A 192 0.06 1.77 -3.12
C GLY A 192 -0.17 0.26 -3.10
N ALA A 193 -1.15 -0.26 -2.37
CA ALA A 193 -1.72 -1.57 -2.69
C ALA A 193 -3.04 -1.38 -3.44
N ILE A 194 -3.09 -1.75 -4.73
CA ILE A 194 -4.37 -1.92 -5.45
C ILE A 194 -5.05 -3.15 -4.85
N SER A 195 -5.77 -2.94 -3.75
CA SER A 195 -6.73 -3.90 -3.20
C SER A 195 -7.87 -4.03 -4.22
N MET A 196 -7.75 -4.97 -5.16
CA MET A 196 -8.86 -5.33 -6.03
C MET A 196 -10.01 -5.88 -5.19
N PRO A 197 -11.22 -5.30 -5.28
CA PRO A 197 -12.38 -5.89 -4.63
C PRO A 197 -12.56 -7.36 -5.05
N PRO A 198 -12.98 -8.27 -4.15
CA PRO A 198 -13.13 -9.70 -4.45
C PRO A 198 -14.03 -10.00 -5.66
N ALA A 199 -14.95 -9.09 -5.98
CA ALA A 199 -15.80 -9.20 -7.16
C ALA A 199 -14.98 -9.19 -8.47
N TYR A 200 -13.88 -8.42 -8.52
CA TYR A 200 -13.06 -8.26 -9.72
C TYR A 200 -11.98 -9.35 -9.90
N SER A 201 -11.53 -9.99 -8.81
CA SER A 201 -10.58 -11.12 -8.88
C SER A 201 -11.20 -12.39 -9.48
N ILE A 202 -12.51 -12.57 -9.34
CA ILE A 202 -13.26 -13.69 -9.95
C ILE A 202 -13.26 -13.59 -11.48
N PHE A 203 -13.38 -12.38 -12.04
CA PHE A 203 -13.33 -12.18 -13.50
C PHE A 203 -11.96 -12.54 -14.07
N PHE A 204 -10.87 -12.26 -13.34
CA PHE A 204 -9.52 -12.65 -13.73
C PHE A 204 -9.32 -14.18 -13.71
N ALA A 205 -9.85 -14.86 -12.68
CA ALA A 205 -9.80 -16.32 -12.60
C ALA A 205 -10.59 -16.99 -13.73
N ILE A 206 -11.81 -16.52 -14.02
CA ILE A 206 -12.64 -17.02 -15.13
C ILE A 206 -11.93 -16.82 -16.47
N ALA A 207 -11.29 -15.67 -16.65
CA ALA A 207 -10.53 -15.35 -17.85
C ALA A 207 -9.30 -16.20 -18.07
N ALA A 208 -8.51 -16.45 -17.01
CA ALA A 208 -7.34 -17.32 -17.08
C ALA A 208 -7.76 -18.75 -17.45
N ILE A 209 -8.87 -19.23 -16.90
CA ILE A 209 -9.45 -20.54 -17.24
C ILE A 209 -9.93 -20.53 -18.70
N ALA A 210 -10.64 -19.50 -19.13
CA ALA A 210 -11.12 -19.36 -20.52
C ALA A 210 -9.97 -19.27 -21.53
N PHE A 211 -8.85 -18.62 -21.18
CA PHE A 211 -7.63 -18.57 -22.00
C PHE A 211 -7.01 -19.96 -22.16
N VAL A 212 -6.82 -20.68 -21.05
CA VAL A 212 -6.26 -22.04 -21.08
C VAL A 212 -7.18 -22.97 -21.88
N VAL A 213 -8.48 -22.95 -21.62
CA VAL A 213 -9.46 -23.75 -22.39
C VAL A 213 -9.47 -23.36 -23.87
N GLY A 214 -9.41 -22.06 -24.18
CA GLY A 214 -9.34 -21.55 -25.55
C GLY A 214 -8.11 -22.04 -26.33
N LEU A 215 -6.95 -22.15 -25.66
CA LEU A 215 -5.74 -22.72 -26.26
C LEU A 215 -5.91 -24.18 -26.69
N PHE A 216 -6.69 -24.96 -25.93
CA PHE A 216 -6.91 -26.38 -26.20
C PHE A 216 -8.08 -26.66 -27.16
N VAL A 217 -9.10 -25.79 -27.21
CA VAL A 217 -10.36 -26.07 -27.92
C VAL A 217 -10.49 -25.34 -29.26
N ALA A 218 -9.98 -24.11 -29.38
CA ALA A 218 -10.37 -23.22 -30.47
C ALA A 218 -9.19 -22.47 -31.14
N GLY A 219 -7.96 -22.79 -30.75
CA GLY A 219 -6.74 -22.20 -31.31
C GLY A 219 -6.32 -20.88 -30.65
N THR A 220 -5.10 -20.46 -30.95
CA THR A 220 -4.41 -19.34 -30.27
C THR A 220 -5.13 -18.01 -30.42
N VAL A 221 -5.84 -17.77 -31.53
CA VAL A 221 -6.53 -16.51 -31.79
C VAL A 221 -7.73 -16.31 -30.85
N LEU A 222 -8.55 -17.36 -30.63
CA LEU A 222 -9.68 -17.26 -29.70
C LEU A 222 -9.20 -17.14 -28.24
N ALA A 223 -8.13 -17.85 -27.88
CA ALA A 223 -7.51 -17.71 -26.58
C ALA A 223 -7.07 -16.26 -26.32
N ILE A 224 -6.31 -15.67 -27.25
CA ILE A 224 -5.84 -14.28 -27.14
C ILE A 224 -7.01 -13.30 -27.05
N ALA A 225 -8.10 -13.51 -27.83
CA ALA A 225 -9.29 -12.67 -27.76
C ALA A 225 -9.98 -12.72 -26.37
N LEU A 226 -10.10 -13.91 -25.77
CA LEU A 226 -10.69 -14.09 -24.43
C LEU A 226 -9.82 -13.47 -23.32
N LEU A 227 -8.50 -13.57 -23.45
CA LEU A 227 -7.55 -12.93 -22.52
C LEU A 227 -7.63 -11.41 -22.59
N LEU A 228 -7.68 -10.85 -23.80
CA LEU A 228 -7.80 -9.40 -24.00
C LEU A 228 -9.15 -8.86 -23.51
N LEU A 229 -10.25 -9.60 -23.72
CA LEU A 229 -11.56 -9.24 -23.17
C LEU A 229 -11.54 -9.15 -21.64
N ALA A 230 -10.80 -10.02 -20.99
CA ALA A 230 -10.66 -9.98 -19.54
C ALA A 230 -9.85 -8.79 -19.03
N ILE A 231 -8.75 -8.46 -19.71
CA ILE A 231 -7.93 -7.29 -19.39
C ILE A 231 -8.76 -6.00 -19.55
N VAL A 232 -9.62 -5.96 -20.56
CA VAL A 232 -10.59 -4.86 -20.78
C VAL A 232 -11.58 -4.74 -19.62
N MET A 233 -12.23 -5.85 -19.24
CA MET A 233 -13.18 -5.86 -18.12
C MET A 233 -12.52 -5.45 -16.80
N LEU A 234 -11.24 -5.82 -16.62
CA LEU A 234 -10.41 -5.43 -15.50
C LEU A 234 -10.14 -3.91 -15.50
N GLY A 235 -9.75 -3.35 -16.66
CA GLY A 235 -9.54 -1.92 -16.84
C GLY A 235 -10.81 -1.10 -16.56
N CYS A 236 -11.96 -1.58 -17.04
CA CYS A 236 -13.27 -0.98 -16.72
C CYS A 236 -13.58 -1.03 -15.22
N GLY A 237 -13.33 -2.17 -14.56
CA GLY A 237 -13.52 -2.32 -13.12
C GLY A 237 -12.62 -1.40 -12.29
N LEU A 238 -11.35 -1.25 -12.71
CA LEU A 238 -10.40 -0.33 -12.10
C LEU A 238 -10.80 1.13 -12.28
N ALA A 239 -11.21 1.54 -13.48
CA ALA A 239 -11.69 2.90 -13.75
C ALA A 239 -12.88 3.28 -12.85
N ASN A 240 -13.83 2.37 -12.67
CA ASN A 240 -14.98 2.59 -11.79
C ASN A 240 -14.60 2.60 -10.29
N TYR A 241 -13.51 1.93 -9.91
CA TYR A 241 -13.05 1.88 -8.52
C TYR A 241 -12.17 3.07 -8.13
N THR A 242 -11.28 3.50 -9.03
CA THR A 242 -10.34 4.60 -8.77
C THR A 242 -10.89 5.97 -9.18
N GLU A 243 -12.03 6.01 -9.88
CA GLU A 243 -12.58 7.20 -10.55
C GLU A 243 -11.61 7.86 -11.55
N ASP A 244 -10.54 7.15 -11.95
CA ASP A 244 -9.53 7.64 -12.88
C ASP A 244 -9.87 7.23 -14.32
N GLY A 245 -10.19 8.21 -15.17
CA GLY A 245 -10.55 8.01 -16.57
C GLY A 245 -9.47 7.36 -17.44
N ILE A 246 -8.20 7.37 -17.02
CA ILE A 246 -7.08 6.73 -17.75
C ILE A 246 -7.35 5.24 -17.96
N TYR A 247 -7.84 4.53 -16.94
CA TYR A 247 -8.10 3.08 -17.05
C TYR A 247 -9.30 2.76 -17.95
N GLY A 248 -10.27 3.68 -18.04
CA GLY A 248 -11.42 3.56 -18.94
C GLY A 248 -11.02 3.73 -20.41
N ASP A 249 -10.13 4.69 -20.69
CA ASP A 249 -9.60 4.93 -22.04
C ASP A 249 -8.81 3.70 -22.55
N TRP A 250 -7.96 3.09 -21.71
CA TRP A 250 -7.23 1.86 -22.08
C TRP A 250 -8.16 0.64 -22.26
N ALA A 251 -9.23 0.54 -21.48
CA ALA A 251 -10.22 -0.52 -21.65
C ALA A 251 -10.99 -0.37 -22.96
N ALA A 252 -11.39 0.84 -23.34
CA ALA A 252 -12.08 1.11 -24.61
C ALA A 252 -11.21 0.74 -25.83
N LEU A 253 -9.91 1.06 -25.79
CA LEU A 253 -8.95 0.62 -26.82
C LEU A 253 -8.87 -0.90 -26.91
N GLY A 254 -8.83 -1.59 -25.77
CA GLY A 254 -8.81 -3.05 -25.74
C GLY A 254 -10.09 -3.69 -26.29
N VAL A 255 -11.28 -3.11 -26.09
CA VAL A 255 -12.53 -3.58 -26.71
C VAL A 255 -12.40 -3.60 -28.24
N GLY A 256 -11.85 -2.54 -28.83
CA GLY A 256 -11.64 -2.44 -30.28
C GLY A 256 -10.72 -3.52 -30.84
N ILE A 257 -9.66 -3.86 -30.11
CA ILE A 257 -8.73 -4.93 -30.48
C ILE A 257 -9.40 -6.30 -30.38
N VAL A 258 -10.20 -6.55 -29.33
CA VAL A 258 -10.94 -7.82 -29.15
C VAL A 258 -11.94 -8.03 -30.28
N ILE A 259 -12.72 -7.01 -30.65
CA ILE A 259 -13.68 -7.09 -31.76
C ILE A 259 -12.95 -7.37 -33.08
N SER A 260 -11.80 -6.74 -33.30
CA SER A 260 -10.97 -6.96 -34.49
C SER A 260 -10.44 -8.39 -34.59
N LEU A 261 -10.03 -8.98 -33.45
CA LEU A 261 -9.54 -10.36 -33.37
C LEU A 261 -10.67 -11.40 -33.48
N LEU A 262 -11.86 -11.14 -32.94
CA LEU A 262 -13.01 -12.02 -33.12
C LEU A 262 -13.52 -11.98 -34.57
N GLY A 263 -13.49 -10.80 -35.20
CA GLY A 263 -13.83 -10.62 -36.61
C GLY A 263 -12.91 -11.39 -37.57
N SER A 264 -11.62 -11.56 -37.23
CA SER A 264 -10.68 -12.32 -38.05
C SER A 264 -10.89 -13.85 -37.99
N ILE A 265 -11.61 -14.34 -36.97
CA ILE A 265 -11.98 -15.76 -36.84
C ILE A 265 -13.29 -16.07 -37.61
N ALA A 266 -14.23 -15.12 -37.67
CA ALA A 266 -15.56 -15.33 -38.24
C ALA A 266 -15.60 -15.34 -39.78
N THR A 267 -14.60 -14.74 -40.44
CA THR A 267 -14.50 -14.70 -41.91
C THR A 267 -13.12 -15.19 -42.32
N SER A 268 -13.05 -16.26 -43.12
CA SER A 268 -11.80 -16.80 -43.69
C SER A 268 -11.16 -15.90 -44.77
N GLY A 269 -11.24 -14.59 -44.58
CA GLY A 269 -10.72 -13.55 -45.45
C GLY A 269 -10.66 -12.25 -44.66
N ALA A 270 -9.47 -11.69 -44.53
CA ALA A 270 -9.23 -10.40 -43.89
C ALA A 270 -9.93 -9.29 -44.69
N SER A 271 -11.16 -8.95 -44.33
CA SER A 271 -11.88 -7.88 -45.02
C SER A 271 -12.79 -7.09 -44.09
N ILE A 272 -12.53 -5.78 -44.07
CA ILE A 272 -13.39 -4.70 -43.57
C ILE A 272 -13.56 -4.63 -42.04
N ALA A 273 -13.83 -5.73 -41.34
CA ALA A 273 -14.04 -5.71 -39.87
C ALA A 273 -12.77 -5.34 -39.08
N THR A 274 -11.61 -5.83 -39.48
CA THR A 274 -10.31 -5.46 -38.88
C THR A 274 -9.93 -4.01 -39.17
N VAL A 275 -10.24 -3.52 -40.37
CA VAL A 275 -9.94 -2.13 -40.77
C VAL A 275 -10.87 -1.16 -40.02
N ILE A 276 -12.16 -1.47 -39.92
CA ILE A 276 -13.12 -0.69 -39.13
C ILE A 276 -12.75 -0.72 -37.65
N GLY A 277 -12.37 -1.89 -37.11
CA GLY A 277 -11.92 -2.02 -35.73
C GLY A 277 -10.66 -1.21 -35.42
N ILE A 278 -9.65 -1.21 -36.30
CA ILE A 278 -8.44 -0.38 -36.15
C ILE A 278 -8.74 1.11 -36.29
N ILE A 279 -9.62 1.52 -37.22
CA ILE A 279 -10.01 2.93 -37.40
C ILE A 279 -10.79 3.44 -36.20
N ILE A 280 -11.73 2.63 -35.69
CA ILE A 280 -12.48 2.93 -34.46
C ILE A 280 -11.50 3.02 -33.27
N SER A 281 -10.57 2.07 -33.12
CA SER A 281 -9.53 2.08 -32.08
C SER A 281 -8.61 3.31 -32.18
N GLY A 282 -8.23 3.71 -33.39
CA GLY A 282 -7.41 4.90 -33.64
C GLY A 282 -8.15 6.21 -33.34
N ALA A 283 -9.47 6.25 -33.50
CA ALA A 283 -10.29 7.40 -33.13
C ALA A 283 -10.43 7.59 -31.61
N PHE A 284 -10.20 6.55 -30.81
CA PHE A 284 -10.17 6.62 -29.33
C PHE A 284 -8.84 7.18 -28.78
N VAL A 285 -7.77 7.25 -29.58
CA VAL A 285 -6.49 7.84 -29.18
C VAL A 285 -6.63 9.38 -29.20
N GLY A 286 -7.20 9.94 -28.12
CA GLY A 286 -7.26 11.39 -27.90
C GLY A 286 -8.60 11.93 -27.40
N THR A 287 -9.65 11.11 -27.35
CA THR A 287 -10.95 11.47 -26.79
C THR A 287 -11.07 10.93 -25.37
N ARG A 288 -11.11 11.81 -24.36
CA ARG A 288 -11.46 11.39 -22.99
C ARG A 288 -12.92 10.95 -22.99
N PHE A 289 -13.19 9.65 -22.85
CA PHE A 289 -14.55 9.19 -22.59
C PHE A 289 -14.87 9.34 -21.10
N SER A 290 -16.17 9.47 -20.81
CA SER A 290 -16.73 9.63 -19.47
C SER A 290 -16.09 8.68 -18.45
N THR A 291 -15.96 9.11 -17.19
CA THR A 291 -15.35 8.39 -16.06
C THR A 291 -16.05 7.08 -15.67
N ARG A 292 -17.04 6.61 -16.45
CA ARG A 292 -17.85 5.43 -16.17
C ARG A 292 -17.96 4.56 -17.40
N CYS A 293 -17.52 3.31 -17.29
CA CYS A 293 -17.61 2.31 -18.37
C CYS A 293 -19.02 1.72 -18.55
N VAL A 294 -20.05 2.28 -17.90
CA VAL A 294 -21.45 1.84 -17.99
C VAL A 294 -22.36 3.08 -17.95
N GLU A 295 -22.49 3.75 -19.08
CA GLU A 295 -23.64 4.61 -19.41
C GLU A 295 -23.61 4.83 -20.93
N ALA A 296 -24.06 3.81 -21.65
CA ALA A 296 -24.62 3.88 -23.00
C ALA A 296 -25.80 2.90 -23.05
#